data_AF-A0A8K1DD04-F1
#
_entry.id   AF-A0A8K1DD04-F1
#
_cell.length_a   1.000
_cell.length_b   1.000
_cell.length_c   1.000
_cell.angle_alpha   90.00
_cell.angle_beta   90.00
_cell.angle_gamma   90.00
#
_symmetry.space_group_name_H-M   'P 1'
#
loop_
_entity.id
_entity.type
_entity.pdbx_description
1 polymer ?
#
loop_
_entity_poly.entity_id
_entity_poly.type
_entity_poly.pdbx_seq_one_letter_code
_entity_poly.pdbx_strand_id
1 'polypeptide(L)' 'MTGTAAEVKSVTEIDNVPVGDGKVGQITRKLQELFHEASRGNDERFTDWLTPI' A
#
# COMPACT_ATOMS: atom_id res chain seq x y z
N MET A 1 -5.80 5.36 0.71
CA MET A 1 -6.60 4.75 1.79
C MET A 1 -5.92 3.48 2.28
N THR A 2 -6.19 3.06 3.52
CA THR A 2 -5.61 1.84 4.13
C THR A 2 -6.66 0.97 4.80
N GLY A 3 -6.46 -0.35 4.85
CA GLY A 3 -7.27 -1.27 5.65
C GLY A 3 -6.82 -2.72 5.50
N THR A 4 -7.25 -3.65 6.36
CA THR A 4 -6.81 -5.05 6.28
C THR A 4 -7.16 -5.71 4.93
N ALA A 5 -8.38 -5.47 4.43
CA ALA A 5 -8.80 -5.98 3.12
C ALA A 5 -8.36 -5.09 1.95
N ALA A 6 -8.29 -3.78 2.16
CA ALA A 6 -7.90 -2.83 1.13
C ALA A 6 -6.38 -2.76 0.95
N GLU A 7 -5.61 -3.17 1.94
CA GLU A 7 -4.16 -2.96 2.07
C GLU A 7 -3.84 -1.47 1.94
N VAL A 8 -2.87 -1.09 1.09
CA VAL A 8 -2.62 0.28 0.67
C VAL A 8 -3.26 0.48 -0.72
N LYS A 9 -4.26 1.37 -0.85
CA LYS A 9 -4.83 1.75 -2.17
C LYS A 9 -4.63 3.23 -2.46
N SER A 10 -4.32 3.53 -3.72
CA SER A 10 -4.32 4.88 -4.28
C SER A 10 -5.74 5.42 -4.47
N VAL A 11 -5.93 6.69 -4.15
CA VAL A 11 -7.12 7.45 -4.52
C VAL A 11 -6.70 8.41 -5.63
N THR A 12 -7.26 8.23 -6.81
CA THR A 12 -6.89 9.01 -8.01
C THR A 12 -7.90 10.11 -8.33
N GLU A 13 -9.09 10.07 -7.73
CA GLU A 13 -10.17 11.02 -7.94
C GLU A 13 -11.04 11.10 -6.68
N ILE A 14 -11.55 12.29 -6.37
CA ILE A 14 -12.53 12.55 -5.32
C ILE A 14 -13.58 13.51 -5.87
N ASP A 15 -14.86 13.15 -5.80
CA ASP A 15 -15.97 13.99 -6.28
C ASP A 15 -15.82 14.47 -7.74
N ASN A 16 -15.35 13.60 -8.63
CA ASN A 16 -15.02 13.91 -10.04
C ASN A 16 -13.86 14.91 -10.22
N VAL A 17 -13.10 15.18 -9.17
CA VAL A 17 -11.88 16.00 -9.22
C VAL A 17 -10.66 15.08 -9.17
N PRO A 18 -9.80 15.06 -10.20
CA PRO A 18 -8.62 14.22 -10.21
C PRO A 18 -7.62 14.67 -9.14
N VAL A 19 -7.03 13.71 -8.44
CA VAL A 19 -5.93 13.95 -7.51
C VAL A 19 -4.63 13.96 -8.31
N GLY A 20 -4.02 15.13 -8.45
CA GLY A 20 -2.80 15.29 -9.25
C GLY A 20 -3.08 15.07 -10.74
N ASP A 21 -2.45 14.05 -11.33
CA ASP A 21 -2.61 13.67 -12.74
C ASP A 21 -3.69 12.59 -12.95
N GLY A 22 -4.44 12.24 -11.91
CA GLY A 22 -5.45 11.18 -11.96
C GLY A 22 -4.88 9.77 -12.05
N LYS A 23 -3.57 9.59 -11.82
CA LYS A 23 -2.91 8.28 -11.85
C LYS A 23 -2.39 7.90 -10.47
N VAL A 24 -1.97 6.64 -10.36
CA VAL A 24 -1.31 6.13 -9.16
C VAL A 24 0.03 6.86 -8.97
N GLY A 25 0.12 7.64 -7.91
CA GLY A 25 1.36 8.33 -7.56
C GLY A 25 2.51 7.38 -7.23
N GLN A 26 3.73 7.80 -7.58
CA GLN A 26 4.97 7.03 -7.34
C GLN A 26 5.19 6.65 -5.86
N ILE A 27 4.80 7.53 -4.92
CA ILE A 27 4.95 7.28 -3.48
C ILE A 27 3.99 6.18 -3.04
N THR A 28 2.73 6.26 -3.46
CA THR A 28 1.73 5.24 -3.13
C THR A 28 2.12 3.87 -3.67
N ARG A 29 2.68 3.81 -4.89
CA ARG A 29 3.20 2.56 -5.46
C ARG A 29 4.33 1.96 -4.61
N LYS A 30 5.30 2.78 -4.19
CA LYS A 30 6.38 2.32 -3.31
C LYS A 30 5.85 1.80 -1.98
N LEU A 31 4.86 2.48 -1.39
CA LEU A 31 4.23 2.04 -0.15
C LEU A 31 3.43 0.74 -0.32
N GLN A 32 2.76 0.57 -1.46
CA GLN A 32 2.07 -0.67 -1.82
C GLN A 32 3.03 -1.85 -1.88
N GLU A 33 4.14 -1.67 -2.60
CA GLU A 33 5.19 -2.69 -2.74
C GLU A 33 5.80 -3.02 -1.38
N LEU A 34 6.17 -2.01 -0.58
CA LEU A 34 6.73 -2.22 0.76
C LEU A 34 5.76 -2.97 1.69
N PHE A 35 4.48 -2.61 1.70
CA PHE A 35 3.48 -3.30 2.51
C PHE A 35 3.32 -4.77 2.09
N HIS A 36 3.32 -5.02 0.79
CA HIS A 36 3.22 -6.37 0.23
C HIS A 36 4.41 -7.26 0.59
N GLU A 37 5.64 -6.73 0.50
CA GLU A 37 6.83 -7.46 0.92
C GLU A 37 6.84 -7.72 2.43
N ALA A 38 6.48 -6.71 3.24
CA ALA A 38 6.39 -6.84 4.69
C ALA A 38 5.36 -7.89 5.13
N SER A 39 4.14 -7.85 4.57
CA SER A 39 3.06 -8.77 4.92
C SER A 39 3.30 -10.22 4.48
N ARG A 40 4.17 -10.44 3.49
CA ARG A 40 4.58 -11.78 3.03
C ARG A 40 5.84 -12.31 3.72
N GLY A 41 6.49 -11.51 4.55
CA GLY A 41 7.72 -11.88 5.24
C GLY A 41 8.98 -11.79 4.37
N ASN A 42 8.89 -11.09 3.24
CA ASN A 42 10.04 -10.84 2.36
C ASN A 42 10.88 -9.63 2.79
N ASP A 43 10.45 -8.92 3.84
CA ASP A 43 11.17 -7.80 4.42
C ASP A 43 11.56 -8.11 5.87
N GLU A 44 12.86 -8.32 6.08
CA GLU A 44 13.43 -8.70 7.39
C GLU A 44 13.09 -7.69 8.49
N ARG A 45 12.88 -6.41 8.14
CA ARG A 45 12.57 -5.33 9.09
C ARG A 45 11.22 -5.51 9.78
N PHE A 46 10.32 -6.30 9.19
CA PHE A 46 8.94 -6.49 9.65
C PHE A 46 8.61 -7.93 10.03
N THR A 47 9.63 -8.78 10.16
CA THR A 47 9.47 -10.19 10.53
C THR A 47 8.74 -10.38 11.86
N ASP A 48 8.97 -9.50 12.83
CA ASP A 48 8.30 -9.49 14.13
C ASP A 48 6.77 -9.28 14.07
N TRP A 49 6.22 -8.85 12.92
CA TRP A 49 4.77 -8.70 12.71
C TRP A 49 4.07 -10.01 12.31
N LEU A 50 4.83 -11.03 11.91
CA LEU A 50 4.30 -12.26 11.35
C LEU A 50 4.39 -13.40 12.37
N THR A 51 3.26 -14.06 12.60
CA THR A 51 3.22 -15.29 13.39
C THR A 51 3.21 -16.49 12.45
N PRO A 52 4.28 -17.32 12.42
CA PRO A 52 4.29 -18.54 11.62
C PRO A 52 3.29 -19.54 12.19
N ILE A 53 2.58 -20.26 11.31
CA ILE A 53 1.55 -21.26 11.65
C ILE A 53 1.88 -22.63 11.06
#